data_AF-A0A3M7SMB3-F1
#
_entry.id   AF-A0A3M7SMB3-F1
#
_cell.length_a   1.000
_cell.length_b   1.000
_cell.length_c   1.000
_cell.angle_alpha   90.00
_cell.angle_beta   90.00
_cell.angle_gamma   90.00
#
_symmetry.space_group_name_H-M   'P 1'
#
loop_
_entity.id
_entity.type
_entity.pdbx_description
1 polymer ?
#
loop_
_entity_poly.entity_id
_entity_poly.type
_entity_poly.pdbx_seq_one_letter_code
_entity_poly.pdbx_strand_id
1 'polypeptide(L)'
;MIARDSKKKVVCFGNKAVEKNTREYYIRRENNNIAVKKCRKKLERLQKIREDRVNRLLNENKYLSSSVDALSKELNVLKEVIIDMNPNHQLPEQICQMLAELEK
;
A
#
# COMPACT_ATOMS: atom_id res chain seq x y z
N MET A 1 65.30 -15.95 4.57
CA MET A 1 64.17 -15.38 5.34
C MET A 1 63.37 -14.46 4.42
N ILE A 2 62.25 -14.91 3.85
CA ILE A 2 61.41 -14.05 3.01
C ILE A 2 60.47 -13.29 3.94
N ALA A 3 60.70 -11.99 4.10
CA ALA A 3 59.79 -11.09 4.78
C ALA A 3 58.45 -11.12 4.04
N ARG A 4 57.44 -11.76 4.64
CA ARG A 4 56.06 -11.67 4.14
C ARG A 4 55.60 -10.24 4.37
N ASP A 5 55.57 -9.49 3.27
CA ASP A 5 55.06 -8.14 3.16
C ASP A 5 53.69 -8.06 3.85
N SER A 6 53.67 -7.57 5.09
CA SER A 6 52.50 -7.50 5.96
C SER A 6 51.68 -6.27 5.58
N LYS A 7 51.23 -6.22 4.32
CA LYS A 7 50.38 -5.12 3.85
C LYS A 7 49.09 -5.13 4.66
N LYS A 8 48.96 -4.14 5.54
CA LYS A 8 47.74 -3.93 6.32
C LYS A 8 46.57 -3.79 5.35
N LYS A 9 45.57 -4.65 5.50
CA LYS A 9 44.41 -4.68 4.61
C LYS A 9 43.53 -3.46 4.91
N VAL A 10 43.39 -2.55 3.94
CA VAL A 10 42.56 -1.34 4.06
C VAL A 10 41.15 -1.60 3.52
N VAL A 11 40.14 -0.94 4.09
CA VAL A 11 38.75 -0.95 3.59
C VAL A 11 38.18 0.47 3.52
N CYS A 12 37.29 0.71 2.56
CA CYS A 12 36.58 1.97 2.46
C CYS A 12 35.24 1.93 3.22
N PHE A 13 34.96 3.00 3.95
CA PHE A 13 33.64 3.31 4.51
C PHE A 13 33.20 4.64 3.91
N GLY A 14 32.37 4.59 2.86
CA GLY A 14 32.13 5.75 2.02
C GLY A 14 33.46 6.26 1.42
N ASN A 15 33.73 7.55 1.58
CA ASN A 15 34.94 8.18 1.03
C ASN A 15 36.19 8.04 1.91
N LYS A 16 36.12 7.36 3.08
CA LYS A 16 37.26 7.21 4.00
C LYS A 16 37.84 5.81 3.94
N ALA A 17 39.15 5.71 3.74
CA ALA A 17 39.92 4.47 3.82
C ALA A 17 40.37 4.23 5.28
N VAL A 18 40.16 3.01 5.79
CA VAL A 18 40.44 2.62 7.18
C VAL A 18 41.16 1.28 7.20
N GLU A 19 42.27 1.19 7.94
CA GLU A 19 43.01 -0.07 8.14
C GLU A 19 42.16 -1.08 8.93
N LYS A 20 42.09 -2.34 8.45
CA LYS A 20 41.39 -3.41 9.17
C LYS A 20 42.05 -3.71 10.51
N ASN A 21 41.24 -4.23 11.43
CA ASN A 21 41.63 -4.63 12.79
C ASN A 21 42.14 -3.48 13.69
N THR A 22 41.98 -2.23 13.25
CA THR A 22 42.17 -1.06 14.10
C THR A 22 40.93 -0.83 14.98
N ARG A 23 41.11 -0.12 16.10
CA ARG A 23 40.00 0.30 16.97
C ARG A 23 38.94 1.08 16.17
N GLU A 24 39.37 1.96 15.27
CA GLU A 24 38.45 2.71 14.40
C GLU A 24 37.63 1.79 13.49
N TYR A 25 38.26 0.78 12.87
CA TYR A 25 37.57 -0.22 12.05
C TYR A 25 36.47 -0.95 12.82
N TYR A 26 36.76 -1.40 14.06
CA TYR A 26 35.78 -2.10 14.89
C TYR A 26 34.58 -1.23 15.24
N ILE A 27 34.80 0.02 15.67
CA ILE A 27 33.74 0.98 15.99
C ILE A 27 32.84 1.23 14.76
N ARG A 28 33.44 1.44 13.58
CA ARG A 28 32.67 1.65 12.33
C ARG A 28 31.85 0.42 11.95
N ARG A 29 32.40 -0.78 12.09
CA ARG A 29 31.69 -2.03 11.81
C ARG A 29 30.53 -2.25 12.77
N GLU A 30 30.76 -2.02 14.06
CA GLU A 30 29.73 -2.11 15.09
C GLU A 30 28.57 -1.14 14.80
N ASN A 31 28.88 0.13 14.53
CA ASN A 31 27.89 1.13 14.17
C ASN A 31 27.11 0.76 12.91
N ASN A 32 27.79 0.24 11.88
CA ASN A 32 27.12 -0.22 10.67
C ASN A 32 26.21 -1.42 10.96
N ASN A 33 26.65 -2.38 11.77
CA ASN A 33 25.83 -3.53 12.15
C ASN A 33 24.56 -3.09 12.90
N ILE A 34 24.67 -2.11 13.80
CA ILE A 34 23.51 -1.50 14.49
C ILE A 34 22.59 -0.82 13.49
N ALA A 35 23.14 0.00 12.59
CA ALA A 35 22.36 0.70 11.56
C ALA A 35 21.61 -0.27 10.63
N VAL A 36 22.26 -1.36 10.21
CA VAL A 36 21.64 -2.42 9.39
C VAL A 36 20.51 -3.10 10.15
N LYS A 37 20.73 -3.49 11.41
CA LYS A 37 19.67 -4.08 12.25
C LYS A 37 18.47 -3.13 12.39
N LYS A 38 18.72 -1.84 12.64
CA LYS A 38 17.68 -0.81 12.75
C LYS A 38 16.93 -0.63 11.43
N CYS A 39 17.64 -0.61 10.31
CA CYS A 39 17.06 -0.49 8.97
C CYS A 39 16.14 -1.68 8.66
N ARG A 40 16.59 -2.92 8.90
CA ARG A 40 15.78 -4.14 8.71
C ARG A 40 14.51 -4.12 9.54
N LYS A 41 14.61 -3.84 10.85
CA LYS A 41 13.43 -3.71 11.73
C LYS A 41 12.46 -2.62 11.27
N LYS A 42 12.97 -1.50 10.76
CA LYS A 42 12.14 -0.43 10.19
C LYS A 42 11.40 -0.94 8.94
N LEU A 43 12.09 -1.64 8.05
CA LEU A 43 11.49 -2.20 6.83
C LEU A 43 10.42 -3.24 7.15
N GLU A 44 10.70 -4.18 8.05
CA GLU A 44 9.74 -5.18 8.53
C GLU A 44 8.46 -4.51 9.08
N ARG A 45 8.62 -3.46 9.91
CA ARG A 45 7.48 -2.70 10.43
C ARG A 45 6.70 -1.99 9.33
N LEU A 46 7.39 -1.36 8.38
CA LEU A 46 6.74 -0.65 7.27
C LEU A 46 5.99 -1.63 6.35
N GLN A 47 6.55 -2.81 6.12
CA GLN A 47 5.90 -3.87 5.36
C GLN A 47 4.60 -4.30 6.06
N LYS A 48 4.64 -4.59 7.36
CA LYS A 48 3.43 -4.93 8.12
C LYS A 48 2.37 -3.84 8.08
N ILE A 49 2.77 -2.57 8.27
CA ILE A 49 1.83 -1.43 8.19
C ILE A 49 1.18 -1.34 6.81
N ARG A 50 1.96 -1.58 5.74
CA ARG A 50 1.45 -1.58 4.37
C ARG A 50 0.45 -2.72 4.16
N GLU A 51 0.80 -3.93 4.56
CA GLU A 51 -0.08 -5.10 4.49
C GLU A 51 -1.39 -4.84 5.24
N ASP A 52 -1.32 -4.32 6.46
CA ASP A 52 -2.49 -3.94 7.25
C ASP A 52 -3.35 -2.87 6.55
N ARG A 53 -2.73 -1.88 5.88
CA ARG A 53 -3.46 -0.85 5.12
C ARG A 53 -4.15 -1.44 3.91
N VAL A 54 -3.49 -2.32 3.17
CA VAL A 54 -4.07 -3.03 2.02
C VAL A 54 -5.28 -3.86 2.47
N ASN A 55 -5.13 -4.63 3.55
CA ASN A 55 -6.23 -5.43 4.09
C ASN A 55 -7.42 -4.57 4.52
N ARG A 56 -7.19 -3.43 5.18
CA ARG A 56 -8.27 -2.48 5.51
C ARG A 56 -8.98 -1.96 4.26
N LEU A 57 -8.23 -1.55 3.24
CA LEU A 57 -8.81 -1.05 1.99
C LEU A 57 -9.60 -2.12 1.25
N LEU A 58 -9.12 -3.37 1.22
CA LEU A 58 -9.84 -4.48 0.58
C LEU A 58 -11.16 -4.77 1.29
N ASN A 59 -11.16 -4.78 2.62
CA ASN A 59 -12.37 -5.00 3.42
C ASN A 59 -13.38 -3.86 3.24
N GLU A 60 -12.91 -2.61 3.27
CA GLU A 60 -13.73 -1.42 3.02
C GLU A 60 -14.33 -1.43 1.62
N ASN A 61 -13.53 -1.75 0.60
CA ASN A 61 -14.00 -1.86 -0.78
C ASN A 61 -15.07 -2.96 -0.90
N LYS A 62 -14.84 -4.14 -0.33
CA LYS A 62 -15.84 -5.23 -0.31
C LYS A 62 -17.15 -4.80 0.35
N TYR A 63 -17.07 -4.08 1.47
CA TYR A 63 -18.24 -3.55 2.16
C TYR A 63 -18.99 -2.52 1.30
N LEU A 64 -18.28 -1.59 0.69
CA LEU A 64 -18.85 -0.58 -0.19
C LEU A 64 -19.50 -1.21 -1.42
N SER A 65 -18.83 -2.15 -2.10
CA SER A 65 -19.40 -2.89 -3.23
C SER A 65 -20.68 -3.62 -2.83
N SER A 66 -20.68 -4.31 -1.68
CA SER A 66 -21.89 -5.01 -1.19
C SER A 66 -23.04 -4.02 -0.92
N SER A 67 -22.73 -2.83 -0.42
CA SER A 67 -23.72 -1.78 -0.17
C SER A 67 -24.28 -1.20 -1.48
N VAL A 68 -23.41 -0.96 -2.47
CA VAL A 68 -23.81 -0.51 -3.82
C VAL A 68 -24.69 -1.57 -4.49
N ASP A 69 -24.34 -2.84 -4.39
CA ASP A 69 -25.11 -3.94 -4.97
C ASP A 69 -26.51 -4.05 -4.34
N ALA A 70 -26.60 -3.90 -3.01
CA ALA A 70 -27.88 -3.93 -2.29
C ALA A 70 -28.78 -2.75 -2.70
N LEU A 71 -28.25 -1.53 -2.66
CA LEU A 71 -28.98 -0.33 -3.07
C LEU A 71 -29.40 -0.39 -4.54
N SER A 72 -28.54 -0.94 -5.41
CA SER A 72 -28.87 -1.12 -6.83
C SER A 72 -30.02 -2.11 -7.03
N LYS A 73 -30.06 -3.19 -6.25
CA LYS A 73 -31.19 -4.14 -6.27
C LYS A 73 -32.48 -3.50 -5.78
N GLU A 74 -32.43 -2.78 -4.66
CA GLU A 74 -33.60 -2.07 -4.12
C GLU A 74 -34.14 -1.04 -5.11
N LEU A 75 -33.25 -0.27 -5.75
CA LEU A 75 -33.61 0.70 -6.77
C LEU A 75 -34.24 0.04 -8.01
N ASN A 76 -33.71 -1.10 -8.45
CA ASN A 76 -34.29 -1.85 -9.56
C ASN A 76 -35.69 -2.36 -9.22
N VAL A 77 -35.88 -2.95 -8.03
CA VAL A 77 -37.22 -3.37 -7.58
C VAL A 77 -38.19 -2.19 -7.58
N LEU A 78 -37.78 -1.03 -7.06
CA LEU A 78 -38.62 0.16 -7.06
C LEU A 78 -38.97 0.65 -8.47
N LYS A 79 -38.00 0.61 -9.39
CA LYS A 79 -38.23 0.93 -10.82
C LYS A 79 -39.28 0.01 -11.43
N GLU A 80 -39.14 -1.31 -11.26
CA GLU A 80 -40.11 -2.28 -11.79
C GLU A 80 -41.51 -2.04 -11.23
N VAL A 81 -41.63 -1.81 -9.91
CA VAL A 81 -42.94 -1.52 -9.28
C VAL A 81 -43.59 -0.26 -9.87
N ILE A 82 -42.82 0.80 -10.11
CA ILE A 82 -43.34 2.04 -10.69
C ILE A 82 -43.79 1.82 -12.15
N ILE A 83 -43.02 1.04 -12.92
CA ILE A 83 -43.36 0.68 -14.30
C ILE A 83 -44.66 -0.12 -14.33
N ASP A 84 -44.77 -1.14 -13.49
CA ASP A 84 -45.96 -2.02 -13.41
C ASP A 84 -47.22 -1.26 -12.97
N MET A 85 -47.08 -0.25 -12.10
CA MET A 85 -48.20 0.60 -11.68
C MET A 85 -48.66 1.58 -12.77
N ASN A 86 -47.82 1.86 -13.77
CA ASN A 86 -48.17 2.76 -14.85
C ASN A 86 -48.97 2.01 -15.93
N PRO A 87 -50.17 2.46 -16.31
CA PRO A 87 -50.97 1.78 -17.34
C PRO A 87 -50.24 1.60 -18.68
N ASN A 88 -49.28 2.48 -18.99
CA ASN A 88 -48.47 2.38 -20.21
C ASN A 88 -47.20 1.51 -20.04
N HIS A 89 -46.98 0.90 -18.87
CA HIS A 89 -45.79 0.11 -18.52
C HIS A 89 -44.49 0.85 -18.85
N GLN A 90 -44.43 2.13 -18.50
CA GLN A 90 -43.29 3.01 -18.73
C GLN A 90 -42.96 3.80 -17.47
N LEU A 91 -41.70 4.17 -17.33
CA LEU A 91 -41.29 5.11 -16.30
C LEU A 91 -41.96 6.48 -16.54
N PRO A 92 -42.47 7.14 -15.48
CA PRO A 92 -43.00 8.49 -15.58
C PRO A 92 -42.04 9.46 -16.26
N GLU A 93 -42.56 10.30 -17.15
CA GLU A 93 -41.76 11.19 -18.00
C GLU A 93 -40.89 12.17 -17.19
N GLN A 94 -41.37 12.62 -16.04
CA GLN A 94 -40.61 13.45 -15.10
C GLN A 94 -39.34 12.75 -14.60
N ILE A 95 -39.42 11.45 -14.31
CA ILE A 95 -38.27 10.66 -13.84
C ILE A 95 -37.26 10.49 -14.97
N CYS A 96 -37.72 10.21 -16.19
CA CYS A 96 -36.85 10.14 -17.37
C CYS A 96 -36.10 11.46 -17.62
N GLN A 97 -36.76 12.61 -17.46
CA GLN A 97 -36.14 13.92 -17.58
C GLN A 97 -35.06 14.14 -16.50
N MET A 98 -35.37 13.83 -15.24
CA MET A 98 -34.41 13.93 -14.13
C MET A 98 -33.17 13.04 -14.34
N LEU A 99 -33.35 11.82 -14.84
CA LEU A 99 -32.21 10.92 -15.14
C LEU A 99 -31.33 11.49 -16.26
N ALA A 100 -31.92 12.06 -17.31
CA ALA A 100 -31.19 12.68 -18.41
C ALA A 100 -30.43 13.96 -18.01
N GLU A 101 -30.86 14.65 -16.95
CA GLU A 101 -30.14 15.80 -16.38
C GLU A 101 -28.92 15.39 -15.56
N LEU A 102 -28.94 14.21 -14.93
CA LEU A 102 -27.82 13.69 -14.13
C LEU A 102 -26.68 13.11 -14.99
N GLU A 103 -26.95 12.76 -16.25
CA GLU A 103 -25.95 12.23 -17.19
C GLU A 103 -25.17 13.32 -17.96
N LYS A 104 -25.50 14.60 -17.76
CA LYS A 104 -24.81 15.76 -18.35
C LYS A 104 -23.72 16.33 -17.43
#